data_AF-A0A6I6D905-F1
#
_entry.id   AF-A0A6I6D905-F1
#
_cell.length_a   1.000
_cell.length_b   1.000
_cell.length_c   1.000
_cell.angle_alpha   90.00
_cell.angle_beta   90.00
_cell.angle_gamma   90.00
#
_symmetry.space_group_name_H-M   'P 1'
#
loop_
_entity.id
_entity.type
_entity.pdbx_description
1 polymer ?
#
loop_
_entity_poly.entity_id
_entity_poly.type
_entity_poly.pdbx_seq_one_letter_code
_entity_poly.pdbx_strand_id
1 'polypeptide(L)'
;MKVVFHERFFEEYAYDPAADKGRLDVAYNLLKNKYEIINPKPCTDNDLLLVHKPQHINKVKDDMQIYEVGSLAVGAAICASEYAIKSEMAFALCRPPGHHASPNVHWGFCYFNNIAIAVQKLLKSNHIKKAIIIDFDLHFGDGTYRQFIDSNEVDYYFILGREPEEFIKNLEDYLKDKTCDLLAVSAGFDRHEYDWGSMLPTSTYKLLGQILGNFAKQQCEGRLFAVLEGGYTPTPLGESILAFLEGLEDLV
;
A
#
# COMPACT_ATOMS: atom_id res chain seq x y z
N MET A 1 16.07 -1.88 -1.59
CA MET A 1 14.63 -2.17 -1.86
C MET A 1 14.29 -2.01 -3.35
N LYS A 2 13.20 -2.61 -3.83
CA LYS A 2 12.66 -2.45 -5.21
C LYS A 2 11.47 -1.47 -5.23
N VAL A 3 11.31 -0.73 -6.32
CA VAL A 3 10.09 0.08 -6.55
C VAL A 3 9.36 -0.46 -7.77
N VAL A 4 8.09 -0.82 -7.61
CA VAL A 4 7.26 -1.36 -8.68
C VAL A 4 6.41 -0.24 -9.26
N PHE A 5 6.55 0.04 -10.56
CA PHE A 5 5.88 1.14 -11.24
C PHE A 5 5.65 0.82 -12.73
N HIS A 6 4.51 1.25 -13.26
CA HIS A 6 4.17 1.17 -14.68
C HIS A 6 3.90 2.57 -15.23
N GLU A 7 4.35 2.89 -16.45
CA GLU A 7 4.22 4.22 -17.06
C GLU A 7 2.76 4.70 -17.21
N ARG A 8 1.83 3.77 -17.44
CA ARG A 8 0.38 4.03 -17.44
C ARG A 8 -0.14 4.66 -16.15
N PHE A 9 0.59 4.56 -15.03
CA PHE A 9 0.24 5.31 -13.83
C PHE A 9 0.45 6.82 -13.97
N PHE A 10 0.97 7.35 -15.08
CA PHE A 10 0.92 8.77 -15.40
C PHE A 10 -0.36 9.19 -16.14
N GLU A 11 -1.15 8.24 -16.63
CA GLU A 11 -2.39 8.51 -17.35
C GLU A 11 -3.47 8.97 -16.38
N GLU A 12 -4.32 9.89 -16.83
CA GLU A 12 -5.56 10.26 -16.16
C GLU A 12 -6.65 9.25 -16.58
N TYR A 13 -7.29 8.62 -15.60
CA TYR A 13 -8.29 7.54 -15.82
C TYR A 13 -9.64 7.82 -15.19
N ALA A 14 -9.76 8.88 -14.39
CA ALA A 14 -10.96 9.32 -13.71
C ALA A 14 -10.84 10.81 -13.35
N TYR A 15 -11.95 11.43 -12.99
CA TYR A 15 -11.98 12.82 -12.52
C TYR A 15 -11.94 12.85 -10.99
N ASP A 16 -10.78 12.51 -10.41
CA ASP A 16 -10.53 12.52 -8.98
C ASP A 16 -9.06 12.78 -8.63
N PRO A 17 -8.75 13.23 -7.40
CA PRO A 17 -7.38 13.57 -7.00
C PRO A 17 -6.39 12.41 -7.06
N ALA A 18 -6.83 11.16 -6.95
CA ALA A 18 -5.93 10.01 -7.07
C ALA A 18 -5.51 9.78 -8.53
N ALA A 19 -6.41 10.07 -9.48
CA ALA A 19 -6.21 9.97 -10.93
C ALA A 19 -5.51 11.18 -11.56
N ASP A 20 -5.43 12.32 -10.84
CA ASP A 20 -4.87 13.58 -11.35
C ASP A 20 -3.50 13.42 -12.01
N LYS A 21 -3.35 13.97 -13.22
CA LYS A 21 -2.07 14.01 -13.90
C LYS A 21 -1.03 14.77 -13.07
N GLY A 22 0.18 14.24 -12.97
CA GLY A 22 1.27 14.86 -12.22
C GLY A 22 1.38 14.43 -10.75
N ARG A 23 0.36 13.76 -10.19
CA ARG A 23 0.36 13.29 -8.78
C ARG A 23 1.63 12.52 -8.44
N LEU A 24 2.06 11.59 -9.30
CA LEU A 24 3.20 10.70 -9.05
C LEU A 24 4.53 11.19 -9.62
N ASP A 25 4.57 12.33 -10.33
CA ASP A 25 5.75 12.76 -11.09
C ASP A 25 6.96 13.01 -10.18
N VAL A 26 6.74 13.72 -9.06
CA VAL A 26 7.82 14.01 -8.10
C VAL A 26 8.31 12.73 -7.45
N ALA A 27 7.39 11.89 -6.96
CA ALA A 27 7.72 10.60 -6.35
C ALA A 27 8.53 9.72 -7.30
N TYR A 28 8.06 9.54 -8.54
CA TYR A 28 8.77 8.74 -9.54
C TYR A 28 10.17 9.30 -9.84
N ASN A 29 10.30 10.62 -10.01
CA ASN A 29 11.58 11.25 -10.31
C ASN A 29 12.60 11.11 -9.17
N LEU A 30 12.16 11.18 -7.91
CA LEU A 30 13.01 10.93 -6.75
C LEU A 30 13.44 9.46 -6.69
N LEU A 31 12.49 8.54 -6.84
CA LEU A 31 12.71 7.11 -6.64
C LEU A 31 13.51 6.46 -7.76
N LYS A 32 13.29 6.81 -9.02
CA LYS A 32 13.98 6.20 -10.17
C LYS A 32 15.51 6.42 -10.17
N ASN A 33 15.97 7.46 -9.48
CA ASN A 33 17.39 7.78 -9.36
C ASN A 33 18.08 7.01 -8.23
N LYS A 34 17.31 6.41 -7.32
CA LYS A 34 17.81 5.74 -6.11
C LYS A 34 17.52 4.23 -6.11
N TYR A 35 16.41 3.82 -6.68
CA TYR A 35 15.91 2.44 -6.65
C TYR A 35 15.75 1.89 -8.06
N GLU A 36 15.94 0.57 -8.18
CA GLU A 36 15.57 -0.14 -9.40
C GLU A 36 14.05 -0.11 -9.57
N ILE A 37 13.61 0.34 -10.76
CA ILE A 37 12.21 0.37 -11.14
C ILE A 37 11.83 -0.95 -11.83
N ILE A 38 10.90 -1.68 -11.22
CA ILE A 38 10.37 -2.93 -11.74
C ILE A 38 9.04 -2.66 -12.44
N ASN A 39 8.94 -3.11 -13.68
CA ASN A 39 7.70 -2.99 -14.45
C ASN A 39 6.77 -4.17 -14.15
N PRO A 40 5.57 -3.94 -13.55
CA PRO A 40 4.63 -5.01 -13.23
C PRO A 40 3.83 -5.46 -14.45
N LYS A 41 3.30 -6.69 -14.36
CA LYS A 41 2.23 -7.15 -15.27
C LYS A 41 0.87 -6.88 -14.63
N PRO A 42 -0.20 -6.66 -15.42
CA PRO A 42 -1.54 -6.60 -14.86
C PRO A 42 -1.91 -7.93 -14.19
N CYS A 43 -2.68 -7.87 -13.12
CA CYS A 43 -3.22 -9.06 -12.49
C CYS A 43 -4.24 -9.76 -13.39
N THR A 44 -4.52 -11.03 -13.10
CA THR A 44 -5.57 -11.78 -13.78
C THR A 44 -6.92 -11.62 -13.08
N ASP A 45 -8.02 -11.93 -13.77
CA ASP A 45 -9.33 -12.01 -13.11
C ASP A 45 -9.35 -13.01 -11.96
N ASN A 46 -8.57 -14.10 -12.04
CA ASN A 46 -8.46 -15.08 -10.96
C ASN A 46 -7.82 -14.46 -9.71
N ASP A 47 -6.90 -13.51 -9.87
CA ASP A 47 -6.33 -12.75 -8.75
C ASP A 47 -7.38 -11.84 -8.14
N LEU A 48 -8.14 -11.11 -8.97
CA LEU A 48 -9.23 -10.24 -8.49
C LEU A 48 -10.29 -11.04 -7.71
N LEU A 49 -10.60 -12.26 -8.14
CA LEU A 49 -11.56 -13.17 -7.51
C LEU A 49 -11.13 -13.67 -6.12
N LEU A 50 -9.87 -13.44 -5.69
CA LEU A 50 -9.42 -13.75 -4.34
C LEU A 50 -10.08 -12.86 -3.27
N VAL A 51 -10.56 -11.68 -3.67
CA VAL A 51 -11.19 -10.69 -2.78
C VAL A 51 -12.55 -10.25 -3.33
N HIS A 52 -12.65 -9.93 -4.61
CA HIS A 52 -13.85 -9.36 -5.19
C HIS A 52 -14.77 -10.41 -5.80
N LYS A 53 -16.08 -10.19 -5.68
CA LYS A 53 -17.06 -11.04 -6.35
C LYS A 53 -17.08 -10.79 -7.86
N PRO A 54 -17.45 -11.80 -8.67
CA PRO A 54 -17.55 -11.65 -10.13
C PRO A 54 -18.40 -10.45 -10.57
N GLN A 55 -19.50 -10.16 -9.85
CA GLN A 55 -20.38 -9.04 -10.17
C GLN A 55 -19.66 -7.68 -10.02
N HIS A 56 -18.80 -7.53 -9.01
CA HIS A 56 -18.01 -6.32 -8.81
C HIS A 56 -16.99 -6.14 -9.92
N ILE A 57 -16.26 -7.21 -10.27
CA ILE A 57 -15.25 -7.19 -11.35
C ILE A 57 -15.92 -6.80 -12.67
N ASN A 58 -17.06 -7.41 -12.99
CA ASN A 58 -17.81 -7.06 -14.19
C ASN A 58 -18.31 -5.61 -14.16
N LYS A 59 -18.70 -5.10 -12.99
CA LYS A 59 -19.11 -3.70 -12.86
C LYS A 59 -17.96 -2.73 -13.12
N VAL A 60 -16.74 -3.02 -12.66
CA VAL A 60 -15.55 -2.21 -12.97
C VAL A 60 -15.21 -2.30 -14.45
N LYS A 61 -15.40 -3.46 -15.09
CA LYS A 61 -15.21 -3.66 -16.55
C LYS A 61 -16.18 -2.87 -17.44
N ASP A 62 -17.24 -2.28 -16.88
CA ASP A 62 -18.07 -1.32 -17.61
C ASP A 62 -17.23 -0.10 -18.08
N ASP A 63 -16.14 0.21 -17.38
CA ASP A 63 -15.10 1.16 -17.78
C ASP A 63 -13.76 0.42 -17.97
N MET A 64 -13.42 0.15 -19.23
CA MET A 64 -12.21 -0.60 -19.56
C MET A 64 -10.92 0.16 -19.22
N GLN A 65 -10.92 1.49 -19.22
CA GLN A 65 -9.73 2.27 -18.86
C GLN A 65 -9.42 2.08 -17.37
N ILE A 66 -10.45 2.21 -16.52
CA ILE A 66 -10.37 1.96 -15.08
C ILE A 66 -9.98 0.51 -14.79
N TYR A 67 -10.62 -0.46 -15.47
CA TYR A 67 -10.31 -1.88 -15.27
C TYR A 67 -8.85 -2.20 -15.59
N GLU A 68 -8.32 -1.70 -16.70
CA GLU A 68 -6.94 -1.97 -17.11
C GLU A 68 -5.92 -1.38 -16.14
N VAL A 69 -6.06 -0.10 -15.77
CA VAL A 69 -5.14 0.55 -14.84
C VAL A 69 -5.29 0.00 -13.41
N GLY A 70 -6.52 -0.34 -12.99
CA GLY A 70 -6.79 -1.04 -11.74
C GLY A 70 -6.14 -2.41 -11.68
N SER A 71 -6.22 -3.18 -12.77
CA SER A 71 -5.55 -4.49 -12.86
C SER A 71 -4.02 -4.35 -12.82
N LEU A 72 -3.47 -3.28 -13.39
CA LEU A 72 -2.04 -2.94 -13.25
C LEU A 72 -1.65 -2.57 -11.82
N ALA A 73 -2.48 -1.81 -11.09
CA ALA A 73 -2.23 -1.44 -9.70
C ALA A 73 -2.20 -2.67 -8.78
N VAL A 74 -3.18 -3.58 -8.93
CA VAL A 74 -3.19 -4.86 -8.22
C VAL A 74 -1.96 -5.70 -8.62
N GLY A 75 -1.62 -5.73 -9.90
CA GLY A 75 -0.42 -6.40 -10.40
C GLY A 75 0.88 -5.86 -9.80
N ALA A 76 0.96 -4.55 -9.56
CA ALA A 76 2.09 -3.93 -8.88
C ALA A 76 2.20 -4.36 -7.42
N ALA A 77 1.08 -4.42 -6.69
CA ALA A 77 1.04 -4.91 -5.31
C ALA A 77 1.43 -6.40 -5.22
N ILE A 78 0.92 -7.25 -6.14
CA ILE A 78 1.32 -8.67 -6.23
C ILE A 78 2.82 -8.78 -6.47
N CYS A 79 3.35 -8.05 -7.47
CA CYS A 79 4.77 -8.05 -7.79
C CYS A 79 5.63 -7.62 -6.58
N ALA A 80 5.24 -6.56 -5.87
CA ALA A 80 5.94 -6.12 -4.66
C ALA A 80 5.93 -7.21 -3.57
N SER A 81 4.79 -7.88 -3.37
CA SER A 81 4.66 -8.97 -2.40
C SER A 81 5.56 -10.18 -2.74
N GLU A 82 5.77 -10.48 -4.03
CA GLU A 82 6.64 -11.56 -4.49
C GLU A 82 8.13 -11.27 -4.23
N TYR A 83 8.55 -10.01 -4.28
CA TYR A 83 9.89 -9.60 -3.83
C TYR A 83 10.02 -9.67 -2.31
N ALA A 84 9.00 -9.21 -1.58
CA ALA A 84 9.02 -9.26 -0.12
C ALA A 84 9.20 -10.68 0.41
N ILE A 85 8.55 -11.69 -0.19
CA ILE A 85 8.73 -13.10 0.19
C ILE A 85 10.16 -13.61 0.00
N LYS A 86 10.95 -12.98 -0.87
CA LYS A 86 12.38 -13.27 -1.05
C LYS A 86 13.27 -12.46 -0.11
N SER A 87 12.68 -11.85 0.92
CA SER A 87 13.35 -10.92 1.84
C SER A 87 13.94 -9.69 1.14
N GLU A 88 13.39 -9.32 -0.02
CA GLU A 88 13.69 -8.07 -0.71
C GLU A 88 12.52 -7.11 -0.51
N MET A 89 12.67 -6.14 0.40
CA MET A 89 11.63 -5.13 0.61
C MET A 89 11.27 -4.43 -0.70
N ALA A 90 9.97 -4.17 -0.90
CA ALA A 90 9.45 -3.59 -2.13
C ALA A 90 8.31 -2.60 -1.89
N PHE A 91 8.22 -1.58 -2.74
CA PHE A 91 7.16 -0.58 -2.71
C PHE A 91 6.43 -0.52 -4.04
N ALA A 92 5.12 -0.72 -4.04
CA ALA A 92 4.27 -0.50 -5.21
C ALA A 92 3.85 0.98 -5.28
N LEU A 93 4.55 1.75 -6.12
CA LEU A 93 4.17 3.11 -6.48
C LEU A 93 3.06 3.03 -7.53
N CYS A 94 1.84 2.69 -7.11
CA CYS A 94 0.74 2.44 -8.02
C CYS A 94 -0.43 3.40 -7.79
N ARG A 95 -1.29 3.48 -8.81
CA ARG A 95 -2.65 4.02 -8.72
C ARG A 95 -3.52 3.30 -9.74
N PRO A 96 -4.83 3.09 -9.50
CA PRO A 96 -5.64 3.59 -8.38
C PRO A 96 -5.28 2.98 -7.01
N PRO A 97 -5.63 3.63 -5.88
CA PRO A 97 -5.50 3.07 -4.53
C PRO A 97 -6.48 1.89 -4.33
N GLY A 98 -6.46 1.24 -3.16
CA GLY A 98 -7.23 0.02 -2.92
C GLY A 98 -7.92 -0.14 -1.57
N HIS A 99 -7.50 0.50 -0.50
CA HIS A 99 -7.93 0.11 0.86
C HIS A 99 -9.44 0.29 1.17
N HIS A 100 -10.18 1.09 0.39
CA HIS A 100 -11.65 1.24 0.50
C HIS A 100 -12.44 0.19 -0.30
N ALA A 101 -11.81 -0.53 -1.22
CA ALA A 101 -12.49 -1.49 -2.07
C ALA A 101 -12.89 -2.73 -1.26
N SER A 102 -14.19 -2.90 -1.05
CA SER A 102 -14.78 -4.09 -0.43
C SER A 102 -15.04 -5.19 -1.47
N PRO A 103 -15.31 -6.44 -1.06
CA PRO A 103 -15.60 -7.53 -1.99
C PRO A 103 -16.71 -7.27 -3.03
N ASN A 104 -17.68 -6.41 -2.73
CA ASN A 104 -18.86 -6.17 -3.58
C ASN A 104 -19.05 -4.72 -4.03
N VAL A 105 -18.23 -3.79 -3.53
CA VAL A 105 -18.42 -2.35 -3.75
C VAL A 105 -17.06 -1.64 -3.71
N HIS A 106 -16.90 -0.66 -4.58
CA HIS A 106 -15.77 0.26 -4.59
C HIS A 106 -16.25 1.67 -4.24
N TRP A 107 -15.39 2.43 -3.56
CA TRP A 107 -15.57 3.85 -3.29
C TRP A 107 -14.22 4.44 -2.86
N GLY A 108 -14.15 5.75 -2.58
CA GLY A 108 -12.91 6.40 -2.13
C GLY A 108 -11.76 6.24 -3.14
N PHE A 109 -12.06 6.33 -4.44
CA PHE A 109 -11.12 6.14 -5.56
C PHE A 109 -10.54 4.71 -5.69
N CYS A 110 -10.94 3.79 -4.82
CA CYS A 110 -10.41 2.43 -4.76
C CYS A 110 -11.31 1.45 -5.53
N TYR A 111 -10.90 1.02 -6.72
CA TYR A 111 -11.69 0.09 -7.54
C TYR A 111 -11.47 -1.39 -7.18
N PHE A 112 -10.24 -1.76 -6.86
CA PHE A 112 -9.85 -3.08 -6.38
C PHE A 112 -8.96 -2.95 -5.15
N ASN A 113 -9.00 -3.94 -4.26
CA ASN A 113 -8.22 -3.91 -3.02
C ASN A 113 -6.83 -4.49 -3.26
N ASN A 114 -5.91 -3.61 -3.68
CA ASN A 114 -4.54 -3.94 -4.07
C ASN A 114 -3.82 -4.80 -3.00
N ILE A 115 -3.80 -4.33 -1.75
CA ILE A 115 -3.07 -4.99 -0.67
C ILE A 115 -3.73 -6.30 -0.24
N ALA A 116 -5.07 -6.34 -0.16
CA ALA A 116 -5.77 -7.54 0.26
C ALA A 116 -5.62 -8.66 -0.77
N ILE A 117 -5.65 -8.35 -2.07
CA ILE A 117 -5.44 -9.34 -3.13
C ILE A 117 -4.02 -9.91 -3.06
N ALA A 118 -3.01 -9.06 -2.89
CA ALA A 118 -1.62 -9.50 -2.76
C ALA A 118 -1.44 -10.45 -1.55
N VAL A 119 -1.95 -10.08 -0.38
CA VAL A 119 -1.89 -10.91 0.84
C VAL A 119 -2.65 -12.22 0.66
N GLN A 120 -3.88 -12.19 0.12
CA GLN A 120 -4.68 -13.39 -0.13
C GLN A 120 -3.99 -14.35 -1.09
N LYS A 121 -3.31 -13.83 -2.12
CA LYS A 121 -2.57 -14.65 -3.08
C LYS A 121 -1.44 -15.42 -2.39
N LEU A 122 -0.71 -14.76 -1.49
CA LEU A 122 0.37 -15.39 -0.72
C LEU A 122 -0.15 -16.44 0.28
N LEU A 123 -1.27 -16.16 0.96
CA LEU A 123 -1.94 -17.13 1.84
C LEU A 123 -2.41 -18.37 1.06
N LYS A 124 -3.13 -18.18 -0.06
CA LYS A 124 -3.66 -19.29 -0.88
C LYS A 124 -2.58 -20.15 -1.51
N SER A 125 -1.40 -19.60 -1.75
CA SER A 125 -0.24 -20.32 -2.27
C SER A 125 0.67 -20.88 -1.18
N ASN A 126 0.28 -20.77 0.11
CA ASN A 126 1.01 -21.25 1.28
C ASN A 126 2.42 -20.66 1.44
N HIS A 127 2.68 -19.46 0.89
CA HIS A 127 3.94 -18.76 1.12
C HIS A 127 4.01 -18.15 2.53
N ILE A 128 2.86 -17.85 3.11
CA ILE A 128 2.70 -17.29 4.47
C ILE A 128 1.52 -17.96 5.16
N LYS A 129 1.49 -17.94 6.49
CA LYS A 129 0.36 -18.37 7.32
C LYS A 129 -0.25 -17.21 8.10
N LYS A 130 0.56 -16.21 8.44
CA LYS A 130 0.11 -15.03 9.18
C LYS A 130 0.67 -13.74 8.56
N ALA A 131 -0.19 -12.78 8.27
CA ALA A 131 0.20 -11.43 7.85
C ALA A 131 -0.25 -10.38 8.88
N ILE A 132 0.50 -9.29 8.96
CA ILE A 132 0.02 -8.04 9.55
C ILE A 132 -0.12 -7.02 8.42
N ILE A 133 -1.25 -6.31 8.38
CA ILE A 133 -1.45 -5.16 7.50
C ILE A 133 -1.49 -3.91 8.38
N ILE A 134 -0.52 -3.01 8.20
CA ILE A 134 -0.51 -1.68 8.82
C ILE A 134 -1.07 -0.68 7.82
N ASP A 135 -2.11 0.05 8.20
CA ASP A 135 -2.68 1.15 7.41
C ASP A 135 -2.44 2.47 8.14
N PHE A 136 -1.70 3.35 7.49
CA PHE A 136 -1.38 4.69 7.99
C PHE A 136 -2.00 5.81 7.17
N ASP A 137 -2.81 5.49 6.16
CA ASP A 137 -3.60 6.48 5.41
C ASP A 137 -4.45 7.33 6.36
N LEU A 138 -4.80 8.56 5.96
CA LEU A 138 -5.71 9.41 6.73
C LEU A 138 -7.08 8.74 6.93
N HIS A 139 -7.54 8.03 5.91
CA HIS A 139 -8.85 7.42 5.85
C HIS A 139 -8.79 5.96 6.32
N PHE A 140 -9.79 5.55 7.07
CA PHE A 140 -9.89 4.15 7.49
C PHE A 140 -10.14 3.26 6.28
N GLY A 141 -9.21 2.33 6.00
CA GLY A 141 -9.32 1.30 4.96
C GLY A 141 -10.43 0.27 5.24
N ASP A 142 -11.69 0.70 5.14
CA ASP A 142 -12.88 -0.09 5.43
C ASP A 142 -13.01 -1.33 4.53
N GLY A 143 -12.54 -1.25 3.27
CA GLY A 143 -12.50 -2.38 2.35
C GLY A 143 -11.56 -3.48 2.84
N THR A 144 -10.34 -3.12 3.22
CA THR A 144 -9.34 -4.04 3.76
C THR A 144 -9.78 -4.59 5.11
N TYR A 145 -10.31 -3.74 6.00
CA TYR A 145 -10.87 -4.16 7.27
C TYR A 145 -11.98 -5.20 7.09
N ARG A 146 -12.97 -4.93 6.22
CA ARG A 146 -14.09 -5.85 5.97
C ARG A 146 -13.64 -7.18 5.37
N GLN A 147 -12.54 -7.19 4.63
CA GLN A 147 -11.98 -8.43 4.08
C GLN A 147 -11.38 -9.33 5.16
N PHE A 148 -10.83 -8.76 6.23
CA PHE A 148 -10.05 -9.50 7.23
C PHE A 148 -10.58 -9.45 8.66
N ILE A 149 -11.71 -8.80 8.94
CA ILE A 149 -12.27 -8.66 10.30
C ILE A 149 -12.45 -10.00 11.03
N ASP A 150 -12.87 -11.05 10.32
CA ASP A 150 -13.08 -12.39 10.88
C ASP A 150 -11.90 -13.35 10.58
N SER A 151 -10.78 -12.82 10.08
CA SER A 151 -9.60 -13.62 9.74
C SER A 151 -8.78 -13.97 10.98
N ASN A 152 -8.34 -15.22 11.06
CA ASN A 152 -7.30 -15.64 12.01
C ASN A 152 -5.89 -15.61 11.40
N GLU A 153 -5.79 -15.31 10.10
CA GLU A 153 -4.55 -15.32 9.32
C GLU A 153 -4.00 -13.91 9.05
N VAL A 154 -4.82 -12.88 9.20
CA VAL A 154 -4.45 -11.49 8.90
C VAL A 154 -4.89 -10.56 10.01
N ASP A 155 -3.93 -9.95 10.69
CA ASP A 155 -4.18 -8.86 11.63
C ASP A 155 -4.13 -7.53 10.86
N TYR A 156 -5.27 -6.85 10.70
CA TYR A 156 -5.32 -5.50 10.14
C TYR A 156 -5.31 -4.45 11.25
N TYR A 157 -4.47 -3.42 11.11
CA TYR A 157 -4.37 -2.32 12.07
C TYR A 157 -4.26 -0.97 11.39
N PHE A 158 -5.22 -0.10 11.70
CA PHE A 158 -5.24 1.29 11.29
C PHE A 158 -4.67 2.16 12.40
N ILE A 159 -3.62 2.93 12.10
CA ILE A 159 -2.96 3.77 13.09
C ILE A 159 -3.84 5.00 13.39
N LEU A 160 -4.19 5.15 14.67
CA LEU A 160 -4.84 6.36 15.18
C LEU A 160 -3.79 7.36 15.68
N GLY A 161 -4.16 8.64 15.70
CA GLY A 161 -3.30 9.72 16.19
C GLY A 161 -3.25 10.88 15.20
N ARG A 162 -3.18 12.09 15.73
CA ARG A 162 -3.04 13.32 14.93
C ARG A 162 -1.68 13.99 15.14
N GLU A 163 -1.14 13.87 16.35
CA GLU A 163 0.17 14.39 16.69
C GLU A 163 1.25 13.34 16.39
N PRO A 164 2.43 13.74 15.87
CA PRO A 164 3.50 12.83 15.50
C PRO A 164 3.90 11.82 16.60
N GLU A 165 4.06 12.28 17.85
CA GLU A 165 4.49 11.44 18.96
C GLU A 165 3.43 10.39 19.34
N GLU A 166 2.16 10.79 19.36
CA GLU A 166 1.06 9.88 19.64
C GLU A 166 0.91 8.83 18.52
N PHE A 167 1.00 9.27 17.27
CA PHE A 167 0.88 8.41 16.09
C PHE A 167 1.93 7.29 16.10
N ILE A 168 3.18 7.66 16.37
CA ILE A 168 4.28 6.69 16.47
C ILE A 168 4.10 5.78 17.69
N LYS A 169 3.75 6.34 18.85
CA LYS A 169 3.53 5.55 20.06
C LYS A 169 2.43 4.50 19.87
N ASN A 170 1.33 4.85 19.20
CA ASN A 170 0.23 3.92 18.94
C ASN A 170 0.67 2.74 18.06
N LEU A 171 1.53 2.99 17.06
CA LEU A 171 2.14 1.92 16.28
C LEU A 171 3.04 1.02 17.12
N GLU A 172 3.96 1.60 17.90
CA GLU A 172 4.89 0.84 18.74
C GLU A 172 4.13 -0.03 19.75
N ASP A 173 3.11 0.53 20.40
CA ASP A 173 2.25 -0.18 21.34
C ASP A 173 1.52 -1.35 20.65
N TYR A 174 1.04 -1.17 19.42
CA TYR A 174 0.38 -2.23 18.66
C TYR A 174 1.35 -3.36 18.27
N LEU A 175 2.55 -3.01 17.80
CA LEU A 175 3.54 -3.99 17.34
C LEU A 175 4.16 -4.80 18.49
N LYS A 176 3.99 -4.33 19.73
CA LYS A 176 4.48 -5.04 20.91
C LYS A 176 3.92 -6.47 20.97
N ASP A 177 4.82 -7.44 21.10
CA ASP A 177 4.53 -8.87 21.18
C ASP A 177 3.83 -9.46 19.92
N LYS A 178 3.81 -8.73 18.80
CA LYS A 178 3.27 -9.21 17.53
C LYS A 178 4.31 -10.02 16.75
N THR A 179 3.81 -11.06 16.08
CA THR A 179 4.56 -11.88 15.14
C THR A 179 3.74 -12.07 13.86
N CYS A 180 4.44 -12.20 12.73
CA CYS A 180 3.87 -12.47 11.42
C CYS A 180 4.92 -13.11 10.51
N ASP A 181 4.49 -13.73 9.41
CA ASP A 181 5.37 -14.20 8.34
C ASP A 181 5.58 -13.11 7.26
N LEU A 182 4.78 -12.05 7.29
CA LEU A 182 4.77 -10.95 6.33
C LEU A 182 4.18 -9.69 6.96
N LEU A 183 4.88 -8.58 6.78
CA LEU A 183 4.37 -7.25 7.08
C LEU A 183 3.97 -6.55 5.77
N ALA A 184 2.68 -6.25 5.61
CA ALA A 184 2.16 -5.49 4.49
C ALA A 184 1.76 -4.08 4.98
N VAL A 185 1.94 -3.07 4.14
CA VAL A 185 1.65 -1.68 4.53
C VAL A 185 0.77 -0.98 3.49
N SER A 186 -0.43 -0.56 3.90
CA SER A 186 -1.26 0.42 3.18
C SER A 186 -0.68 1.81 3.46
N ALA A 187 0.05 2.35 2.48
CA ALA A 187 0.88 3.52 2.64
C ALA A 187 0.22 4.77 2.04
N GLY A 188 -0.59 5.46 2.84
CA GLY A 188 -1.22 6.73 2.48
C GLY A 188 -0.53 7.94 3.10
N PHE A 189 -0.19 8.94 2.30
CA PHE A 189 0.59 10.11 2.75
C PHE A 189 -0.25 11.38 2.87
N ASP A 190 -1.57 11.25 2.82
CA ASP A 190 -2.53 12.36 2.94
C ASP A 190 -2.67 12.89 4.36
N ARG A 191 -2.07 12.26 5.38
CA ARG A 191 -1.92 12.86 6.72
C ARG A 191 -0.91 14.02 6.76
N HIS A 192 -0.16 14.25 5.68
CA HIS A 192 0.94 15.21 5.68
C HIS A 192 0.49 16.64 6.04
N GLU A 193 1.35 17.44 6.68
CA GLU A 193 1.07 18.83 7.11
C GLU A 193 0.69 19.80 5.96
N TYR A 194 1.08 19.44 4.74
CA TYR A 194 0.77 20.14 3.48
C TYR A 194 -0.16 19.36 2.55
N ASP A 195 -0.87 18.38 3.10
CA ASP A 195 -1.91 17.60 2.41
C ASP A 195 -3.20 17.63 3.25
N TRP A 196 -4.19 16.83 2.91
CA TRP A 196 -5.56 16.92 3.44
C TRP A 196 -5.65 16.78 4.97
N GLY A 197 -4.76 16.00 5.57
CA GLY A 197 -4.73 15.75 7.01
C GLY A 197 -4.16 16.92 7.79
N SER A 198 -3.18 17.64 7.23
CA SER A 198 -2.51 18.77 7.89
C SER A 198 -1.96 18.41 9.28
N MET A 199 -1.36 17.22 9.42
CA MET A 199 -0.98 16.64 10.73
C MET A 199 0.51 16.27 10.83
N LEU A 200 1.01 15.46 9.90
CA LEU A 200 2.31 14.80 10.06
C LEU A 200 3.39 15.42 9.17
N PRO A 201 4.57 15.78 9.70
CA PRO A 201 5.70 16.20 8.86
C PRO A 201 6.36 14.99 8.17
N THR A 202 7.13 15.24 7.11
CA THR A 202 7.95 14.23 6.40
C THR A 202 8.79 13.35 7.32
N SER A 203 9.32 13.91 8.42
CA SER A 203 10.15 13.17 9.40
C SER A 203 9.39 12.05 10.12
N THR A 204 8.07 12.19 10.32
CA THR A 204 7.24 11.12 10.92
C THR A 204 7.19 9.90 10.01
N TYR A 205 7.09 10.10 8.70
CA TYR A 205 7.10 8.98 7.74
C TYR A 205 8.46 8.28 7.70
N LYS A 206 9.56 9.00 7.90
CA LYS A 206 10.88 8.37 8.05
C LYS A 206 10.94 7.48 9.30
N LEU A 207 10.50 7.98 10.45
CA LEU A 207 10.47 7.22 11.70
C LEU A 207 9.53 6.01 11.61
N LEU A 208 8.38 6.18 10.95
CA LEU A 208 7.45 5.10 10.63
C LEU A 208 8.14 3.99 9.82
N GLY A 209 8.88 4.37 8.77
CA GLY A 209 9.71 3.44 8.00
C GLY A 209 10.72 2.69 8.87
N GLN A 210 11.44 3.40 9.74
CA GLN A 210 12.44 2.79 10.63
C GLN A 210 11.83 1.72 11.55
N ILE A 211 10.70 2.03 12.18
CA ILE A 211 10.01 1.11 13.09
C ILE A 211 9.52 -0.13 12.33
N LEU A 212 8.85 0.06 11.19
CA LEU A 212 8.31 -1.05 10.40
C LEU A 212 9.41 -1.91 9.76
N GLY A 213 10.48 -1.29 9.27
CA GLY A 213 11.64 -1.99 8.70
C GLY A 213 12.38 -2.82 9.74
N ASN A 214 12.58 -2.27 10.94
CA ASN A 214 13.15 -2.99 12.09
C ASN A 214 12.27 -4.16 12.52
N PHE A 215 10.96 -3.93 12.68
CA PHE A 215 9.99 -4.98 13.02
C PHE A 215 10.03 -6.11 11.99
N ALA A 216 9.98 -5.80 10.70
CA ALA A 216 10.01 -6.81 9.64
C ALA A 216 11.28 -7.65 9.67
N LYS A 217 12.45 -7.03 9.85
CA LYS A 217 13.74 -7.74 9.94
C LYS A 217 13.77 -8.69 11.14
N GLN A 218 13.20 -8.28 12.27
CA GLN A 218 13.18 -9.10 13.50
C GLN A 218 12.14 -10.21 13.47
N GLN A 219 10.94 -9.95 12.95
CA GLN A 219 9.79 -10.85 13.09
C GLN A 219 9.52 -11.69 11.85
N CYS A 220 9.86 -11.20 10.66
CA CYS A 220 9.54 -11.88 9.39
C CYS A 220 10.70 -11.86 8.38
N GLU A 221 11.96 -11.89 8.83
CA GLU A 221 13.15 -11.98 7.95
C GLU A 221 13.23 -10.83 6.90
N GLY A 222 12.67 -9.66 7.22
CA GLY A 222 12.62 -8.51 6.32
C GLY A 222 11.55 -8.62 5.23
N ARG A 223 10.62 -9.58 5.31
CA ARG A 223 9.50 -9.73 4.38
C ARG A 223 8.49 -8.61 4.60
N LEU A 224 8.73 -7.50 3.93
CA LEU A 224 7.89 -6.32 3.94
C LEU A 224 7.63 -5.81 2.52
N PHE A 225 6.36 -5.56 2.21
CA PHE A 225 6.00 -4.74 1.06
C PHE A 225 5.01 -3.65 1.48
N ALA A 226 5.05 -2.54 0.75
CA ALA A 226 4.15 -1.42 0.95
C ALA A 226 3.47 -1.05 -0.38
N VAL A 227 2.24 -0.59 -0.32
CA VAL A 227 1.42 -0.22 -1.48
C VAL A 227 0.92 1.20 -1.29
N LEU A 228 1.13 2.06 -2.29
CA LEU A 228 0.64 3.44 -2.23
C LEU A 228 -0.90 3.48 -2.18
N GLU A 229 -1.43 4.26 -1.25
CA GLU A 229 -2.85 4.59 -1.10
C GLU A 229 -3.09 6.09 -1.41
N GLY A 230 -3.46 6.90 -0.40
CA GLY A 230 -3.70 8.33 -0.49
C GLY A 230 -2.45 9.22 -0.51
N GLY A 231 -2.68 10.53 -0.54
CA GLY A 231 -1.67 11.59 -0.66
C GLY A 231 -1.79 12.28 -2.02
N TYR A 232 -2.06 13.58 -2.02
CA TYR A 232 -2.63 14.30 -3.15
C TYR A 232 -1.87 15.58 -3.51
N THR A 233 -0.94 16.03 -2.65
CA THR A 233 -0.02 17.13 -2.97
C THR A 233 1.32 16.55 -3.50
N PRO A 234 1.70 16.77 -4.77
CA PRO A 234 2.80 16.03 -5.41
C PRO A 234 4.17 16.12 -4.71
N THR A 235 4.58 17.31 -4.26
CA THR A 235 5.90 17.48 -3.60
C THR A 235 5.94 16.82 -2.22
N PRO A 236 5.02 17.13 -1.29
CA PRO A 236 4.92 16.40 -0.02
C PRO A 236 4.80 14.88 -0.17
N LEU A 237 4.02 14.41 -1.14
CA LEU A 237 3.86 12.99 -1.44
C LEU A 237 5.21 12.36 -1.80
N GLY A 238 5.92 12.94 -2.77
CA GLY A 238 7.20 12.40 -3.23
C GLY A 238 8.27 12.38 -2.14
N GLU A 239 8.38 13.47 -1.38
CA GLU A 239 9.34 13.58 -0.27
C GLU A 239 9.02 12.61 0.87
N SER A 240 7.74 12.46 1.21
CA SER A 240 7.30 11.54 2.28
C SER A 240 7.46 10.07 1.90
N ILE A 241 7.18 9.70 0.64
CA ILE A 241 7.48 8.36 0.15
C ILE A 241 8.97 8.09 0.24
N LEU A 242 9.82 8.99 -0.27
CA LEU A 242 11.27 8.80 -0.21
C LEU A 242 11.75 8.64 1.24
N ALA A 243 11.28 9.51 2.15
CA ALA A 243 11.63 9.47 3.57
C ALA A 243 11.20 8.14 4.22
N PHE A 244 9.98 7.66 3.92
CA PHE A 244 9.49 6.37 4.39
C PHE A 244 10.36 5.20 3.89
N LEU A 245 10.69 5.18 2.60
CA LEU A 245 11.51 4.11 2.02
C LEU A 245 12.95 4.12 2.56
N GLU A 246 13.53 5.30 2.76
CA GLU A 246 14.82 5.42 3.46
C GLU A 246 14.74 4.90 4.88
N GLY A 247 13.65 5.22 5.60
CA GLY A 247 13.40 4.71 6.93
C GLY A 247 13.37 3.18 6.99
N LEU A 248 12.71 2.51 6.03
CA LEU A 248 12.67 1.04 5.98
C LEU A 248 14.07 0.41 5.85
N GLU A 249 15.00 1.10 5.20
CA GLU A 249 16.37 0.65 4.99
C GLU A 249 17.27 1.00 6.19
N ASP A 250 17.08 2.18 6.78
CA ASP A 250 17.79 2.73 7.93
C ASP A 250 17.46 1.94 9.21
N LEU A 251 18.45 1.23 9.75
CA LEU A 251 18.33 0.52 11.02
C LEU A 251 18.54 1.49 12.19
N VAL A 252 17.56 1.56 13.11
CA VAL A 252 17.71 2.16 14.45
C VAL A 252 18.12 1.08 15.45
#